data_AF-A0A6B0VHC1-F1
#
_entry.id   AF-A0A6B0VHC1-F1
#
_cell.length_a   1.000
_cell.length_b   1.000
_cell.length_c   1.000
_cell.angle_alpha   90.00
_cell.angle_beta   90.00
_cell.angle_gamma   90.00
#
_symmetry.space_group_name_H-M   'P 1'
#
loop_
_entity.id
_entity.type
_entity.pdbx_description
1 polymer ?
#
loop_
_entity_poly.entity_id
_entity_poly.type
_entity_poly.pdbx_seq_one_letter_code
_entity_poly.pdbx_strand_id
1 'polypeptide(L)'
;MIDGDWDRNCGRFIDQPIPRSIHQHYKKGKPWDETPLVDMYEDDRQFKHKCERIERLYNQIERDGFEPQFNLANESPTVAWNSVNATIAPQTDEITVDIGRDGELLWNMLGKHRLSIAKALNIEHIPILVFARHSEWQAIRAQLANEENVTIPDSRHPDLRDLK
;
A
#
# COMPACT_ATOMS: atom_id res chain seq x y z
N MET A 1 -11.16 3.04 -15.25
CA MET A 1 -10.16 2.99 -16.35
C MET A 1 -9.79 4.41 -16.69
N ILE A 2 -8.49 4.73 -16.74
CA ILE A 2 -7.99 6.08 -16.99
C ILE A 2 -6.88 5.99 -18.04
N ASP A 3 -6.93 6.83 -19.07
CA ASP A 3 -5.94 6.90 -20.14
C ASP A 3 -4.88 7.99 -19.86
N GLY A 4 -3.78 8.00 -20.62
CA GLY A 4 -2.74 9.03 -20.56
C GLY A 4 -1.40 8.55 -20.00
N ASP A 5 -0.58 9.47 -19.50
CA ASP A 5 0.80 9.17 -19.06
C ASP A 5 0.99 9.24 -17.54
N TRP A 6 -0.09 9.09 -16.78
CA TRP A 6 -0.07 9.20 -15.31
C TRP A 6 0.73 8.08 -14.63
N ASP A 7 0.91 6.94 -15.31
CA ASP A 7 1.69 5.80 -14.87
C ASP A 7 3.20 5.98 -15.14
N ARG A 8 3.59 7.05 -15.86
CA ARG A 8 4.99 7.33 -16.18
C ARG A 8 5.64 8.19 -15.12
N ASN A 9 6.94 7.98 -14.91
CA ASN A 9 7.79 8.74 -13.98
C ASN A 9 7.32 8.72 -12.52
N CYS A 10 6.65 7.65 -12.09
CA CYS A 10 6.31 7.45 -10.69
C CYS A 10 7.60 7.25 -9.87
N GLY A 11 7.86 8.16 -8.93
CA GLY A 11 8.97 8.00 -7.99
C GLY A 11 8.83 6.72 -7.16
N ARG A 12 9.95 6.08 -6.82
CA ARG A 12 9.90 4.83 -6.06
C ARG A 12 9.25 5.07 -4.71
N PHE A 13 8.33 4.18 -4.33
CA PHE A 13 7.67 4.23 -3.02
C PHE A 13 8.64 4.34 -1.85
N ILE A 14 9.74 3.57 -1.90
CA ILE A 14 10.73 3.50 -0.81
C ILE A 14 11.53 4.80 -0.63
N ASP A 15 11.56 5.68 -1.63
CA ASP A 15 12.31 6.93 -1.57
C ASP A 15 11.51 8.05 -0.85
N GLN A 16 10.21 7.85 -0.62
CA GLN A 16 9.40 8.78 0.15
C GLN A 16 9.82 8.82 1.64
N PRO A 17 9.66 9.96 2.35
CA PRO A 17 10.17 10.14 3.71
C PRO A 17 9.71 9.06 4.71
N ILE A 18 8.41 8.76 4.76
CA ILE A 18 7.84 7.77 5.69
C ILE A 18 8.33 6.34 5.39
N PRO A 19 8.18 5.79 4.16
CA PRO A 19 8.69 4.47 3.82
C PRO A 19 10.18 4.32 4.07
N ARG A 20 10.97 5.34 3.70
CA ARG A 20 12.42 5.36 3.92
C ARG A 20 12.76 5.29 5.40
N SER A 21 12.04 6.04 6.23
CA SER A 21 12.26 6.08 7.69
C SER A 21 11.92 4.76 8.36
N ILE A 22 10.76 4.18 8.03
CA ILE A 22 10.34 2.86 8.55
C ILE A 22 11.36 1.78 8.15
N HIS A 23 11.81 1.79 6.90
CA HIS A 23 12.84 0.87 6.43
C HIS A 23 14.18 1.07 7.17
N GLN A 24 14.64 2.31 7.33
CA GLN A 24 15.87 2.60 8.06
C GLN A 24 15.79 2.15 9.54
N HIS A 25 14.67 2.42 10.20
CA HIS A 25 14.48 2.03 11.59
C HIS A 25 14.52 0.51 11.74
N TYR A 26 13.62 -0.22 11.10
CA TYR A 26 13.47 -1.66 11.33
C TYR A 26 14.48 -2.54 10.59
N LYS A 27 14.97 -2.14 9.40
CA LYS A 27 15.94 -2.95 8.64
C LYS A 27 17.39 -2.54 8.88
N LYS A 28 17.65 -1.31 9.34
CA LYS A 28 19.02 -0.81 9.56
C LYS A 28 19.30 -0.44 11.01
N GLY A 29 18.34 -0.60 11.93
CA GLY A 29 18.51 -0.35 13.36
C GLY A 29 18.72 1.11 13.72
N LYS A 30 18.35 2.06 12.83
CA LYS A 30 18.51 3.48 13.10
C LYS A 30 17.46 3.96 14.11
N PRO A 31 17.81 4.75 15.13
CA PRO A 31 16.80 5.40 15.97
C PRO A 31 15.98 6.41 15.14
N TRP A 32 14.75 6.69 15.57
CA TRP A 32 13.80 7.48 14.78
C TRP A 32 14.28 8.91 14.48
N ASP A 33 15.00 9.52 15.41
CA ASP A 33 15.60 10.86 15.32
C ASP A 33 16.77 10.92 14.31
N GLU A 34 17.30 9.78 13.88
CA GLU A 34 18.26 9.68 12.77
C GLU A 34 17.61 9.30 11.43
N THR A 35 16.28 9.25 11.37
CA THR A 35 15.53 8.97 10.14
C THR A 35 14.90 10.24 9.58
N PRO A 36 14.60 10.30 8.27
CA PRO A 36 13.89 11.43 7.64
C PRO A 36 12.52 11.77 8.24
N LEU A 37 11.98 10.94 9.13
CA LEU A 37 10.70 11.19 9.80
C LEU A 37 10.79 12.42 10.71
N VAL A 38 11.95 12.66 11.34
CA VAL A 38 12.15 13.78 12.26
C VAL A 38 11.93 15.12 11.57
N ASP A 39 12.39 15.25 10.32
CA ASP A 39 12.27 16.47 9.53
C ASP A 39 10.83 16.80 9.11
N MET A 40 9.89 15.87 9.31
CA MET A 40 8.47 16.07 9.00
C MET A 40 7.69 16.77 10.12
N TYR A 41 8.31 16.98 11.28
CA TYR A 41 7.64 17.49 12.47
C TYR A 41 8.47 18.57 13.15
N GLU A 42 7.89 19.75 13.34
CA GLU A 42 8.52 20.82 14.11
C GLU A 42 8.36 20.63 15.63
N ASP A 43 7.28 19.99 16.07
CA ASP A 43 6.99 19.69 17.47
C ASP A 43 7.45 18.27 17.84
N ASP A 44 8.42 18.18 18.75
CA ASP A 44 8.96 16.92 19.29
C ASP A 44 7.87 16.01 19.86
N ARG A 45 6.79 16.57 20.43
CA ARG A 45 5.67 15.74 20.93
C ARG A 45 4.90 15.08 19.80
N GLN A 46 4.67 15.79 18.69
CA GLN A 46 4.00 15.21 17.52
C GLN A 46 4.87 14.15 16.86
N PHE A 47 6.17 14.41 16.76
CA PHE A 47 7.15 13.46 16.28
C PHE A 47 7.15 12.16 17.11
N LYS A 48 7.28 12.28 18.44
CA LYS A 48 7.24 11.12 19.36
C LYS A 48 5.93 10.35 19.25
N HIS A 49 4.80 11.06 19.24
CA HIS A 49 3.50 10.43 19.09
C HIS A 49 3.37 9.68 17.75
N LYS A 50 3.96 10.23 16.68
CA LYS A 50 4.01 9.55 15.38
C LYS A 50 4.82 8.27 15.45
N CYS A 51 6.00 8.30 16.06
CA CYS A 51 6.85 7.13 16.25
C CYS A 51 6.10 6.04 17.03
N GLU A 52 5.50 6.37 18.17
CA GLU A 52 4.69 5.45 18.98
C GLU A 52 3.51 4.83 18.21
N ARG A 53 2.88 5.58 17.30
CA ARG A 53 1.83 5.03 16.43
C ARG A 53 2.37 4.02 15.43
N ILE A 54 3.55 4.29 14.85
CA ILE A 54 4.21 3.35 13.93
C ILE A 54 4.64 2.09 14.68
N GLU A 55 5.26 2.24 15.85
CA GLU A 55 5.68 1.12 16.71
C GLU A 55 4.51 0.22 17.10
N ARG A 56 3.40 0.81 17.54
CA ARG A 56 2.20 0.04 17.88
C ARG A 56 1.67 -0.75 16.69
N LEU A 57 1.63 -0.13 15.50
CA LEU A 57 1.18 -0.82 14.28
C LEU A 57 2.16 -1.91 13.84
N TYR A 58 3.46 -1.67 13.94
CA TYR A 58 4.49 -2.67 13.65
C TYR A 58 4.33 -3.88 14.56
N ASN A 59 4.29 -3.66 15.88
CA ASN A 59 4.16 -4.74 16.86
C ASN A 59 2.85 -5.52 16.71
N GLN A 60 1.76 -4.83 16.34
CA GLN A 60 0.49 -5.49 16.05
C GLN A 60 0.60 -6.41 14.83
N ILE A 61 1.14 -5.92 13.71
CA ILE A 61 1.28 -6.73 12.48
C ILE A 61 2.31 -7.85 12.66
N GLU A 62 3.38 -7.61 13.40
CA GLU A 62 4.40 -8.63 13.70
C GLU A 62 3.83 -9.77 14.55
N ARG A 63 3.02 -9.43 15.57
CA ARG A 63 2.42 -10.41 16.49
C ARG A 63 1.26 -11.17 15.87
N ASP A 64 0.33 -10.45 15.24
CA ASP A 64 -0.98 -10.99 14.82
C ASP A 64 -1.03 -11.34 13.33
N GLY A 65 -0.03 -10.92 12.55
CA GLY A 65 -0.05 -10.98 11.09
C GLY A 65 -0.74 -9.76 10.47
N PHE A 66 -0.76 -9.73 9.13
CA PHE A 66 -1.39 -8.64 8.38
C PHE A 66 -2.88 -8.92 8.19
N GLU A 67 -3.73 -8.15 8.85
CA GLU A 67 -5.19 -8.29 8.73
C GLU A 67 -5.77 -7.29 7.70
N PRO A 68 -6.56 -7.75 6.70
CA PRO A 68 -7.27 -6.87 5.78
C PRO A 68 -8.21 -5.91 6.50
N GLN A 69 -8.24 -4.66 6.05
CA GLN A 69 -9.06 -3.63 6.69
C GLN A 69 -10.56 -3.89 6.50
N PHE A 70 -10.95 -4.58 5.42
CA PHE A 70 -12.32 -5.06 5.21
C PHE A 70 -12.81 -6.01 6.31
N ASN A 71 -11.96 -6.94 6.76
CA ASN A 71 -12.32 -7.87 7.83
C ASN A 71 -12.48 -7.13 9.16
N LEU A 72 -11.53 -6.25 9.49
CA LEU A 72 -11.60 -5.41 10.69
C LEU A 72 -12.85 -4.54 10.72
N ALA A 73 -13.24 -3.97 9.57
CA ALA A 73 -14.46 -3.16 9.46
C ALA A 73 -15.75 -3.96 9.71
N ASN A 74 -15.78 -5.24 9.34
CA ASN A 74 -16.94 -6.11 9.53
C ASN A 74 -16.98 -6.71 10.94
N GLU A 75 -15.85 -7.15 11.47
CA GLU A 75 -15.75 -7.84 12.76
C GLU A 75 -15.72 -6.88 13.95
N SER A 76 -15.14 -5.69 13.78
CA SER A 76 -15.00 -4.69 14.84
C SER A 76 -15.20 -3.26 14.32
N PRO A 77 -16.44 -2.89 13.94
CA PRO A 77 -16.74 -1.60 13.31
C PRO A 77 -16.24 -0.40 14.12
N THR A 78 -16.45 -0.40 15.44
CA THR A 78 -16.01 0.70 16.33
C THR A 78 -14.49 0.89 16.32
N VAL A 79 -13.72 -0.20 16.25
CA VAL A 79 -12.24 -0.14 16.19
C VAL A 79 -11.80 0.38 14.83
N ALA A 80 -12.44 -0.09 13.75
CA ALA A 80 -12.17 0.36 12.40
C ALA A 80 -12.45 1.87 12.24
N TRP A 81 -13.60 2.37 12.70
CA TRP A 81 -13.92 3.80 12.66
C TRP A 81 -12.96 4.69 13.46
N ASN A 82 -12.37 4.19 14.54
CA ASN A 82 -11.38 4.94 15.34
C ASN A 82 -9.97 4.94 14.72
N SER A 83 -9.69 4.06 13.76
CA SER A 83 -8.34 3.86 13.19
C SER A 83 -8.20 4.36 11.75
N VAL A 84 -9.31 4.68 11.09
CA VAL A 84 -9.33 5.17 9.70
C VAL A 84 -8.82 6.59 9.54
N ASN A 85 -8.34 6.89 8.33
CA ASN A 85 -8.30 8.28 7.88
C ASN A 85 -9.75 8.81 7.82
N ALA A 86 -10.04 9.88 8.57
CA ALA A 86 -11.40 10.40 8.81
C ALA A 86 -12.21 10.78 7.55
N THR A 87 -11.61 10.70 6.37
CA THR A 87 -12.18 11.10 5.08
C THR A 87 -12.71 9.90 4.25
N ILE A 88 -12.56 8.67 4.74
CA ILE A 88 -12.86 7.45 3.97
C ILE A 88 -13.54 6.40 4.85
N ALA A 89 -14.38 5.58 4.22
CA ALA A 89 -15.05 4.48 4.91
C ALA A 89 -14.02 3.42 5.33
N PRO A 90 -14.16 2.78 6.51
CA PRO A 90 -13.19 1.80 6.99
C PRO A 90 -12.93 0.63 6.05
N GLN A 91 -13.95 0.21 5.30
CA GLN A 91 -13.86 -0.85 4.30
C GLN A 91 -12.95 -0.48 3.12
N THR A 92 -12.69 0.82 2.92
CA THR A 92 -11.89 1.37 1.82
C THR A 92 -10.54 1.93 2.26
N ASP A 93 -10.24 1.95 3.57
CA ASP A 93 -8.93 2.33 4.09
C ASP A 93 -7.94 1.16 3.93
N GLU A 94 -7.80 0.57 2.75
CA GLU A 94 -6.80 -0.47 2.47
C GLU A 94 -5.54 0.14 1.82
N ILE A 95 -4.46 -0.64 1.65
CA ILE A 95 -3.36 -0.28 0.76
C ILE A 95 -3.92 -0.20 -0.66
N THR A 96 -3.97 1.02 -1.20
CA THR A 96 -4.48 1.26 -2.55
C THR A 96 -3.36 1.28 -3.57
N VAL A 97 -3.63 0.71 -4.73
CA VAL A 97 -2.73 0.75 -5.88
C VAL A 97 -3.48 1.10 -7.15
N ASP A 98 -2.78 1.72 -8.09
CA ASP A 98 -3.17 1.79 -9.48
C ASP A 98 -2.39 0.74 -10.28
N ILE A 99 -2.94 0.32 -11.42
CA ILE A 99 -2.28 -0.59 -12.35
C ILE A 99 -1.92 0.17 -13.61
N GLY A 100 -0.62 0.34 -13.86
CA GLY A 100 -0.08 1.02 -15.04
C GLY A 100 -0.34 0.26 -16.34
N ARG A 101 0.03 0.86 -17.48
CA ARG A 101 -0.28 0.31 -18.82
C ARG A 101 0.21 -1.11 -19.06
N ASP A 102 1.36 -1.43 -18.47
CA ASP A 102 2.04 -2.73 -18.61
C ASP A 102 1.74 -3.69 -17.44
N GLY A 103 0.81 -3.33 -16.55
CA GLY A 103 0.49 -4.12 -15.36
C GLY A 103 1.36 -3.79 -14.15
N GLU A 104 2.15 -2.72 -14.16
CA GLU A 104 2.91 -2.32 -12.97
C GLU A 104 1.97 -1.92 -11.82
N LEU A 105 2.21 -2.43 -10.61
CA LEU A 105 1.49 -2.02 -9.41
C LEU A 105 2.11 -0.76 -8.81
N LEU A 106 1.36 0.34 -8.89
CA LEU A 106 1.77 1.66 -8.44
C LEU A 106 1.07 2.01 -7.13
N TRP A 107 1.82 2.26 -6.05
CA TRP A 107 1.21 2.71 -4.80
C TRP A 107 0.45 4.02 -5.01
N ASN A 108 -0.80 4.06 -4.55
CA ASN A 108 -1.67 5.23 -4.66
C ASN A 108 -2.16 5.61 -3.25
N MET A 109 -2.13 6.89 -2.88
CA MET A 109 -2.72 7.56 -1.70
C MET A 109 -2.68 6.90 -0.29
N LEU A 110 -3.19 5.67 -0.10
CA LEU A 110 -3.52 5.07 1.20
C LEU A 110 -2.60 3.93 1.62
N GLY A 111 -2.63 3.57 2.90
CA GLY A 111 -1.91 2.41 3.42
C GLY A 111 -0.38 2.54 3.45
N LYS A 112 0.18 3.74 3.30
CA LYS A 112 1.65 3.99 3.27
C LYS A 112 2.39 3.34 4.45
N HIS A 113 1.87 3.46 5.68
CA HIS A 113 2.49 2.87 6.87
C HIS A 113 2.40 1.34 6.85
N ARG A 114 1.20 0.79 6.59
CA ARG A 114 0.96 -0.66 6.49
C ARG A 114 1.85 -1.32 5.43
N LEU A 115 1.94 -0.72 4.24
CA LEU A 115 2.81 -1.22 3.15
C LEU A 115 4.30 -1.18 3.55
N SER A 116 4.74 -0.10 4.21
CA SER A 116 6.13 0.03 4.65
C SER A 116 6.49 -0.99 5.73
N ILE A 117 5.58 -1.21 6.69
CA ILE A 117 5.73 -2.21 7.75
C ILE A 117 5.71 -3.62 7.17
N ALA A 118 4.78 -3.95 6.27
CA ALA A 118 4.74 -5.25 5.60
C ALA A 118 6.05 -5.56 4.87
N LYS A 119 6.62 -4.56 4.17
CA LYS A 119 7.96 -4.68 3.56
C LYS A 119 9.06 -4.86 4.61
N ALA A 120 8.99 -4.15 5.73
CA ALA A 120 9.95 -4.28 6.82
C ALA A 120 9.87 -5.66 7.52
N LEU A 121 8.71 -6.29 7.56
CA LEU A 121 8.49 -7.63 8.11
C LEU A 121 8.72 -8.74 7.08
N ASN A 122 9.03 -8.41 5.81
CA ASN A 122 9.12 -9.34 4.69
C ASN A 122 7.84 -10.19 4.50
N ILE A 123 6.67 -9.59 4.70
CA ILE A 123 5.39 -10.27 4.46
C ILE A 123 5.25 -10.51 2.96
N GLU A 124 5.07 -11.77 2.58
CA GLU A 124 5.05 -12.20 1.18
C GLU A 124 3.79 -11.73 0.43
N HIS A 125 2.64 -11.78 1.10
CA HIS A 125 1.34 -11.45 0.51
C HIS A 125 0.57 -10.49 1.42
N ILE A 126 0.00 -9.45 0.83
CA ILE A 126 -0.86 -8.48 1.51
C ILE A 126 -2.09 -8.18 0.65
N PRO A 127 -3.25 -7.89 1.28
CA PRO A 127 -4.41 -7.38 0.57
C PRO A 127 -4.12 -5.99 0.01
N ILE A 128 -4.68 -5.71 -1.17
CA ILE A 128 -4.64 -4.40 -1.81
C ILE A 128 -6.03 -4.08 -2.37
N LEU A 129 -6.31 -2.79 -2.53
CA LEU A 129 -7.47 -2.31 -3.27
C LEU A 129 -6.99 -1.62 -4.56
N VAL A 130 -7.49 -2.10 -5.70
CA VAL A 130 -7.18 -1.49 -7.01
C VAL A 130 -8.09 -0.27 -7.18
N PHE A 131 -7.49 0.92 -7.19
CA PHE A 131 -8.21 2.18 -7.34
C PHE A 131 -8.46 2.52 -8.82
N ALA A 132 -7.41 2.50 -9.64
CA ALA A 132 -7.53 2.66 -11.08
C ALA A 132 -6.72 1.61 -11.86
N ARG A 133 -7.15 1.39 -13.11
CA ARG A 133 -6.40 0.66 -14.14
C ARG A 133 -6.18 1.58 -15.32
N HIS A 134 -5.01 1.47 -15.94
CA HIS A 134 -4.73 2.09 -17.22
C HIS A 134 -5.63 1.51 -18.31
N SER A 135 -5.98 2.34 -19.30
CA SER A 135 -6.77 1.96 -20.48
C SER A 135 -6.16 0.77 -21.22
N GLU A 136 -4.86 0.84 -21.52
CA GLU A 136 -4.10 -0.22 -22.20
C GLU A 136 -4.12 -1.55 -21.43
N TRP A 137 -3.89 -1.53 -20.11
CA TRP A 137 -3.98 -2.74 -19.28
C TRP A 137 -5.40 -3.32 -19.27
N GLN A 138 -6.41 -2.46 -19.20
CA GLN A 138 -7.81 -2.89 -19.25
C GLN A 138 -8.17 -3.50 -20.61
N ALA A 139 -7.59 -3.03 -21.72
CA ALA A 139 -7.76 -3.63 -23.04
C ALA A 139 -7.17 -5.04 -23.10
N ILE A 140 -5.95 -5.23 -22.55
CA ILE A 140 -5.31 -6.55 -22.40
C ILE A 140 -6.23 -7.52 -21.65
N ARG A 141 -6.80 -7.09 -20.51
CA ARG A 141 -7.77 -7.90 -19.75
C ARG A 141 -8.98 -8.31 -20.58
N ALA A 142 -9.55 -7.37 -21.33
CA ALA A 142 -10.75 -7.61 -22.13
C ALA A 142 -10.48 -8.64 -23.23
N GLN A 143 -9.33 -8.57 -23.89
CA GLN A 143 -8.91 -9.54 -24.90
C GLN A 143 -8.71 -10.93 -24.29
N LEU A 144 -8.03 -11.03 -23.14
CA LEU A 144 -7.85 -12.30 -22.43
C LEU A 144 -9.19 -12.92 -22.01
N ALA A 145 -10.15 -12.10 -21.56
CA ALA A 145 -11.48 -12.57 -21.21
C ALA A 145 -12.26 -13.14 -22.42
N ASN A 146 -11.90 -12.73 -23.64
CA ASN A 146 -12.46 -13.25 -24.89
C ASN A 146 -11.62 -14.41 -25.47
N GLU A 147 -10.71 -15.00 -24.68
CA GLU A 147 -9.80 -16.08 -25.08
C GLU A 147 -8.88 -15.69 -26.25
N GLU A 148 -8.67 -14.40 -26.47
CA GLU A 148 -7.73 -13.91 -27.49
C GLU A 148 -6.28 -14.13 -27.03
N ASN A 149 -5.41 -14.47 -27.98
CA ASN A 149 -4.01 -14.68 -27.70
C ASN A 149 -3.28 -13.34 -27.60
N VAL A 150 -3.08 -12.87 -26.37
CA VAL A 150 -2.38 -11.61 -26.06
C VAL A 150 -1.07 -11.90 -25.37
N THR A 151 0.00 -11.26 -25.84
CA THR A 151 1.29 -11.29 -25.15
C THR A 151 1.25 -10.31 -23.99
N ILE A 152 1.46 -10.80 -22.77
CA ILE A 152 1.49 -10.00 -21.55
C ILE A 152 2.82 -10.17 -20.83
N PRO A 153 3.34 -9.13 -20.16
CA PRO A 153 4.64 -9.20 -19.46
C PRO A 153 4.68 -10.27 -18.37
N ASP A 154 3.59 -10.41 -17.60
CA ASP A 154 3.44 -11.44 -16.57
C ASP A 154 2.05 -12.08 -16.61
N SER A 155 2.00 -13.35 -17.02
CA SER A 155 0.75 -14.11 -17.04
C SER A 155 0.22 -14.50 -15.66
N ARG A 156 1.04 -14.35 -14.60
CA ARG A 156 0.63 -14.61 -13.21
C ARG A 156 0.26 -13.33 -12.47
N HIS A 157 0.13 -12.21 -13.19
CA HIS A 157 -0.22 -10.93 -12.60
C HIS A 157 -1.48 -11.05 -11.72
N PRO A 158 -1.46 -10.57 -10.45
CA PRO A 158 -2.54 -10.82 -9.49
C PRO A 158 -3.89 -10.27 -9.93
N ASP A 159 -3.88 -9.20 -10.73
CA ASP A 159 -5.10 -8.64 -11.28
C ASP A 159 -5.80 -9.61 -12.22
N LEU A 160 -5.11 -10.51 -12.93
CA LEU A 160 -5.69 -11.41 -13.94
C LEU A 160 -6.31 -12.70 -13.35
N ARG A 161 -6.30 -12.87 -12.02
CA ARG A 161 -6.72 -14.12 -11.36
C ARG A 161 -8.22 -14.43 -11.50
N ASP A 162 -9.04 -13.42 -11.72
CA ASP A 162 -10.49 -13.54 -11.92
C ASP A 162 -10.88 -13.94 -13.35
N LEU A 163 -9.94 -13.88 -14.29
CA LEU A 163 -10.15 -14.25 -15.70
C LEU A 163 -9.67 -15.67 -16.03
N LYS A 164 -9.21 -16.42 -15.02
CA LYS A 164 -8.65 -17.76 -15.17
C LYS A 164 -9.45 -18.81 -14.43
#